data_AF-A0A925N2U6-F1
#
_entry.id   AF-A0A925N2U6-F1
#
_cell.length_a   1.000
_cell.length_b   1.000
_cell.length_c   1.000
_cell.angle_alpha   90.00
_cell.angle_beta   90.00
_cell.angle_gamma   90.00
#
_symmetry.space_group_name_H-M   'P 1'
#
loop_
_entity.id
_entity.type
_entity.pdbx_description
1 polymer ?
#
loop_
_entity_poly.entity_id
_entity_poly.type
_entity_poly.pdbx_seq_one_letter_code
_entity_poly.pdbx_strand_id
1 'polypeptide(L)' 'AGWRVGDKTGTGGHGATNDVAILWPPGRGPLLVSAYYAEADASQDQRNAVLADVGRVVAGLVIP' A
#
# COMPACT_ATOMS: atom_id res chain seq x y z
N ALA A 1 -11.00 6.34 13.59
CA ALA A 1 -9.91 5.41 13.97
C ALA A 1 -10.52 4.06 14.33
N GLY A 2 -9.94 2.95 13.88
CA GLY A 2 -10.53 1.61 14.04
C GLY A 2 -9.98 0.56 13.07
N TRP A 3 -9.15 0.98 12.11
CA TRP A 3 -8.46 0.07 11.21
C TRP A 3 -7.27 -0.57 11.93
N ARG A 4 -7.11 -1.88 11.74
CA ARG A 4 -5.86 -2.58 12.02
C ARG A 4 -5.18 -2.92 10.70
N VAL A 5 -3.86 -2.88 10.68
CA VAL A 5 -3.04 -3.19 9.50
C VAL A 5 -1.86 -4.05 9.94
N GLY A 6 -1.52 -5.03 9.12
CA GLY A 6 -0.26 -5.75 9.20
C GLY A 6 0.34 -5.78 7.81
N ASP A 7 1.54 -5.24 7.66
CA ASP A 7 2.17 -5.05 6.36
C ASP A 7 3.63 -5.51 6.35
N LYS A 8 4.16 -5.66 5.14
CA LYS A 8 5.58 -5.83 4.90
C LYS A 8 5.99 -5.08 3.65
N THR A 9 6.82 -4.08 3.87
CA THR A 9 7.47 -3.33 2.80
C THR A 9 8.58 -4.14 2.10
N GLY A 10 8.84 -3.82 0.84
CA GLY A 10 9.98 -4.32 0.07
C GLY A 10 10.66 -3.19 -0.69
N THR A 11 11.98 -3.19 -0.71
CA THR A 11 12.76 -2.27 -1.55
C THR A 11 13.90 -3.07 -2.20
N GLY A 12 14.22 -2.76 -3.45
CA GLY A 12 15.22 -3.50 -4.22
C GLY A 12 15.92 -2.64 -5.27
N GLY A 13 16.72 -3.30 -6.12
CA GLY A 13 17.37 -2.67 -7.27
C GLY A 13 16.37 -2.10 -8.29
N HIS A 14 16.88 -1.27 -9.20
CA HIS A 14 16.09 -0.65 -10.28
C HIS A 14 14.85 0.11 -9.79
N GLY A 15 14.98 0.81 -8.67
CA GLY A 15 13.89 1.61 -8.12
C GLY A 15 12.74 0.80 -7.53
N ALA A 16 12.89 -0.50 -7.27
CA ALA A 16 11.80 -1.32 -6.73
C ALA A 16 11.36 -0.86 -5.32
N THR A 17 10.06 -0.63 -5.14
CA THR A 17 9.40 -0.22 -3.89
C THR A 17 8.00 -0.83 -3.83
N ASN A 18 7.77 -1.72 -2.88
CA ASN A 18 6.58 -2.56 -2.80
C ASN A 18 6.02 -2.58 -1.38
N ASP A 19 4.75 -2.95 -1.27
CA ASP A 19 4.11 -3.27 0.01
C ASP A 19 3.05 -4.36 -0.14
N VAL A 20 2.97 -5.25 0.84
CA VAL A 20 1.93 -6.27 0.95
C VAL A 20 1.31 -6.16 2.34
N ALA A 21 0.01 -5.89 2.38
CA ALA A 21 -0.70 -5.60 3.62
C ALA A 21 -2.01 -6.37 3.74
N ILE A 22 -2.31 -6.82 4.96
CA ILE A 22 -3.66 -7.23 5.37
C ILE A 22 -4.28 -6.06 6.12
N LEU A 23 -5.41 -5.56 5.60
CA LEU A 23 -6.18 -4.48 6.18
C LEU A 23 -7.43 -5.06 6.86
N TRP A 24 -7.71 -4.63 8.09
CA TRP A 24 -8.94 -4.93 8.82
C TRP A 24 -9.76 -3.64 9.02
N PRO A 25 -10.54 -3.21 8.02
CA PRO A 25 -11.51 -2.14 8.17
C PRO A 25 -12.64 -2.51 9.16
N PRO A 26 -13.17 -1.56 9.93
CA PRO A 26 -14.34 -1.79 10.78
C PRO A 26 -15.56 -2.25 9.96
N GLY A 27 -16.37 -3.15 10.54
CA GLY A 27 -17.68 -3.51 9.98
C GLY A 27 -17.66 -4.44 8.77
N ARG A 28 -16.51 -4.98 8.36
CA ARG A 28 -16.41 -5.99 7.30
C ARG A 28 -15.20 -6.92 7.47
N GLY A 29 -15.13 -7.95 6.63
CA GLY A 29 -13.99 -8.87 6.59
C GLY A 29 -12.68 -8.23 6.08
N PRO A 30 -11.53 -8.88 6.34
CA PRO A 30 -10.21 -8.38 5.97
C PRO A 30 -10.02 -8.27 4.45
N LEU A 31 -9.05 -7.44 4.06
CA LEU A 31 -8.61 -7.22 2.69
C LEU A 31 -7.12 -7.54 2.59
N LEU A 32 -6.73 -8.25 1.54
CA LEU A 32 -5.33 -8.34 1.12
C LEU A 32 -5.08 -7.30 0.02
N VAL A 33 -4.04 -6.50 0.21
CA VAL A 33 -3.56 -5.53 -0.78
C VAL A 33 -2.10 -5.84 -1.08
N SER A 34 -1.76 -5.92 -2.36
CA SER A 34 -0.38 -6.06 -2.82
C SER A 34 -0.10 -5.00 -3.87
N ALA A 35 0.91 -4.16 -3.61
CA ALA A 35 1.31 -3.08 -4.51
C ALA A 35 2.80 -3.24 -4.84
N TYR A 36 3.08 -3.29 -6.14
CA TYR A 36 4.45 -3.42 -6.66
C TYR A 36 4.76 -2.25 -7.58
N TYR A 37 5.91 -1.62 -7.36
CA TYR A 37 6.43 -0.57 -8.24
C TYR A 37 7.92 -0.84 -8.47
N ALA A 38 8.33 -0.88 -9.74
CA ALA A 38 9.69 -1.23 -10.15
C ALA A 38 10.05 -0.50 -11.45
N GLU A 39 11.33 -0.59 -11.84
CA GLU A 39 11.88 0.10 -13.00
C GLU A 39 11.66 1.61 -12.94
N ALA A 40 11.70 2.16 -11.73
CA ALA A 40 11.34 3.54 -11.45
C ALA A 40 12.58 4.43 -11.39
N ASP A 41 12.63 5.42 -12.29
CA ASP A 41 13.57 6.55 -12.21
C ASP A 41 12.95 7.68 -11.36
N ALA A 42 12.63 7.35 -10.11
CA ALA A 42 11.99 8.26 -9.16
C ALA A 42 12.67 8.17 -7.79
N SER A 43 12.66 9.28 -7.05
CA SER A 43 13.19 9.31 -5.69
C SER A 43 12.44 8.33 -4.79
N GLN A 44 13.05 7.93 -3.66
CA GLN A 44 12.37 7.07 -2.70
C GLN A 44 11.07 7.70 -2.20
N ASP A 45 11.05 9.01 -1.95
CA ASP A 45 9.86 9.73 -1.50
C ASP A 45 8.74 9.71 -2.53
N GLN A 46 9.08 9.89 -3.82
CA GLN A 46 8.10 9.80 -4.91
C GLN A 46 7.52 8.39 -5.02
N ARG A 47 8.36 7.36 -4.90
CA ARG A 47 7.92 5.95 -4.91
C ARG A 47 7.03 5.61 -3.72
N ASN A 48 7.38 6.09 -2.53
CA ASN A 48 6.56 5.94 -1.33
C ASN A 48 5.21 6.67 -1.47
N ALA A 49 5.19 7.85 -2.11
CA ALA A 49 3.96 8.58 -2.38
C ALA A 49 3.01 7.78 -3.28
N VAL A 50 3.52 7.06 -4.29
CA VAL A 50 2.72 6.16 -5.12
C VAL A 50 2.09 5.03 -4.29
N LEU A 51 2.84 4.39 -3.39
CA LEU A 51 2.25 3.36 -2.52
C LEU A 51 1.21 3.95 -1.55
N ALA A 52 1.43 5.17 -1.05
CA ALA A 52 0.44 5.88 -0.24
C ALA A 52 -0.83 6.24 -1.04
N ASP A 53 -0.69 6.59 -2.32
CA ASP A 53 -1.82 6.81 -3.24
C ASP A 53 -2.65 5.54 -3.39
N VAL A 54 -2.01 4.39 -3.59
CA VAL A 54 -2.70 3.08 -3.65
C VAL A 54 -3.49 2.83 -2.36
N GLY A 55 -2.89 3.07 -1.19
CA GLY A 55 -3.57 2.93 0.10
C GLY A 55 -4.81 3.83 0.21
N ARG A 56 -4.74 5.08 -0.28
CA ARG A 56 -5.88 6.01 -0.31
C ARG A 56 -6.98 5.55 -1.27
N VAL A 57 -6.63 5.05 -2.45
CA VAL A 57 -7.60 4.48 -3.40
C VAL A 57 -8.33 3.30 -2.77
N VAL A 58 -7.59 2.36 -2.17
CA VAL A 58 -8.21 1.21 -1.49
C VAL A 58 -9.13 1.67 -0.35
N ALA A 59 -8.69 2.62 0.49
CA ALA A 59 -9.53 3.13 1.56
C ALA A 59 -10.84 3.75 1.03
N GLY A 60 -10.77 4.52 -0.07
CA GLY A 60 -11.96 5.11 -0.72
C GLY A 60 -12.92 4.09 -1.35
N LEU A 61 -12.45 2.89 -1.69
CA LEU A 61 -13.31 1.80 -2.18
C LEU A 61 -13.99 1.01 -1.04
N VAL A 62 -13.56 1.24 0.20
CA VAL A 62 -13.90 0.40 1.36
C VAL A 62 -14.70 1.16 2.41
N ILE A 63 -14.50 2.47 2.51
CA ILE A 63 -15.32 3.37 3.30
C ILE A 63 -16.55 3.74 2.44
N PRO A 64 -17.79 3.46 2.90
CA PRO A 64 -18.99 3.88 2.19
C PRO A 64 -19.16 5.40 2.15
#